data_AF-A0A7C2ADC8-F1
#
_entry.id   AF-A0A7C2ADC8-F1
#
_cell.length_a   1.000
_cell.length_b   1.000
_cell.length_c   1.000
_cell.angle_alpha   90.00
_cell.angle_beta   90.00
_cell.angle_gamma   90.00
#
_symmetry.space_group_name_H-M   'P 1'
#
loop_
_entity.id
_entity.type
_entity.pdbx_description
1 polymer ?
#
loop_
_entity_poly.entity_id
_entity_poly.type
_entity_poly.pdbx_seq_one_letter_code
_entity_poly.pdbx_strand_id
1 'polypeptide(L)'
;MPAVCLYFEVHQPFRLNRFSVFSIGENINPAGTYFNHELNEKVFEKVARKCYLPTNQLLLDLIKGFNGKLKVSFSITGTFMEYCDAHMPEVMESFRDLVKTGCVDLISETYYHSLASLFE
;
A
#
# COMPACT_ATOMS: atom_id res chain seq x y z
N MET A 1 22.91 -13.50 -20.60
CA MET A 1 21.49 -13.10 -20.58
C MET A 1 21.34 -11.92 -19.64
N PRO A 2 20.59 -10.87 -20.00
CA PRO A 2 20.30 -9.78 -19.07
C PRO A 2 19.43 -10.27 -17.91
N ALA A 3 19.66 -9.74 -16.72
CA ALA A 3 18.79 -9.97 -15.57
C ALA A 3 17.61 -8.99 -15.63
N VAL A 4 16.40 -9.48 -15.37
CA VAL A 4 15.19 -8.67 -15.21
C VAL A 4 14.81 -8.69 -13.74
N CYS A 5 14.71 -7.51 -13.13
CA CYS A 5 14.28 -7.35 -11.75
C CYS A 5 12.89 -6.70 -11.75
N LEU A 6 11.88 -7.42 -11.25
CA LEU A 6 10.54 -6.88 -11.09
C LEU A 6 10.40 -6.30 -9.69
N TYR A 7 10.09 -5.01 -9.65
CA TYR A 7 9.92 -4.25 -8.43
C TYR A 7 8.60 -3.47 -8.48
N PHE A 8 7.84 -3.53 -7.40
CA PHE A 8 6.52 -2.90 -7.29
C PHE A 8 6.46 -1.99 -6.07
N GLU A 9 6.00 -0.75 -6.28
CA GLU A 9 5.76 0.22 -5.22
C GLU A 9 4.32 0.18 -4.75
N VAL A 10 4.11 -0.10 -3.46
CA VAL A 10 2.78 -0.25 -2.87
C VAL A 10 2.53 0.90 -1.91
N HIS A 11 1.75 1.87 -2.40
CA HIS A 11 1.42 3.07 -1.66
C HIS A 11 -0.08 3.41 -1.71
N GLN A 12 -0.59 3.88 -0.56
CA GLN A 12 -1.88 4.56 -0.44
C GLN A 12 -1.73 5.83 0.42
N PRO A 13 -2.06 7.01 -0.13
CA PRO A 13 -2.05 8.25 0.63
C PRO A 13 -3.35 8.46 1.42
N PHE A 14 -3.29 9.27 2.48
CA PHE A 14 -4.48 9.84 3.11
C PHE A 14 -4.97 11.06 2.34
N ARG A 15 -6.16 10.97 1.75
CA ARG A 15 -6.79 12.09 1.03
C ARG A 15 -7.37 13.08 2.02
N LEU A 16 -7.17 14.35 1.70
CA LEU A 16 -7.68 15.47 2.47
C LEU A 16 -9.16 15.72 2.17
N ASN A 17 -9.90 16.25 3.16
CA ASN A 17 -11.20 16.86 2.88
C ASN A 17 -11.02 18.14 2.05
N ARG A 18 -12.13 18.62 1.48
CA ARG A 18 -12.15 19.96 0.87
C ARG A 18 -12.21 20.99 1.99
N PHE A 19 -11.12 21.73 2.17
CA PHE A 19 -11.08 22.87 3.08
C PHE A 19 -11.46 24.15 2.37
N SER A 20 -12.31 24.92 3.04
CA SER A 20 -12.47 26.34 2.75
C SER A 20 -11.68 27.14 3.77
N VAL A 21 -11.15 28.29 3.35
CA VAL A 21 -10.57 29.28 4.28
C VAL A 21 -11.60 29.75 5.32
N PHE A 22 -12.90 29.61 5.02
CA PHE A 22 -13.99 29.92 5.93
C PHE A 22 -14.19 28.89 7.05
N SER A 23 -13.60 27.69 6.94
CA SER A 23 -13.70 26.64 7.95
C SER A 23 -12.60 26.74 9.03
N ILE A 24 -11.73 27.76 8.95
CA ILE A 24 -10.65 27.98 9.92
C ILE A 24 -11.25 28.43 11.26
N GLY A 25 -10.94 27.69 12.33
CA GLY A 25 -11.39 28.02 13.70
C GLY A 25 -12.70 27.35 14.13
N GLU A 26 -13.32 26.54 13.27
CA GLU A 26 -14.44 25.69 13.68
C GLU A 26 -13.94 24.60 14.65
N ASN A 27 -14.62 24.43 15.80
CA ASN A 27 -14.31 23.43 16.84
C ASN A 27 -14.66 22.01 16.37
N ILE A 28 -13.93 21.51 15.39
CA ILE A 28 -14.13 20.19 14.79
C ILE A 28 -12.87 19.36 15.04
N ASN A 29 -13.06 18.10 15.44
CA ASN A 29 -12.00 17.12 15.66
C ASN A 29 -10.97 17.17 14.50
N PRO A 30 -9.70 17.56 14.75
CA PRO A 30 -8.70 17.74 13.70
C PRO A 30 -8.56 16.53 12.77
N ALA A 31 -8.64 15.30 13.29
CA ALA A 31 -8.47 14.08 12.49
C ALA A 31 -9.65 13.86 11.52
N GLY A 32 -10.88 14.16 11.94
CA GLY A 32 -12.07 14.11 11.08
C GLY A 32 -12.18 15.33 10.15
N THR A 33 -11.62 16.45 10.57
CA THR A 33 -11.53 17.67 9.78
C THR A 33 -10.60 17.46 8.61
N TYR A 34 -9.35 17.06 8.84
CA TYR A 34 -8.29 17.07 7.82
C TYR A 34 -8.42 15.99 6.74
N PHE A 35 -8.85 14.78 7.10
CA PHE A 35 -8.84 13.63 6.19
C PHE A 35 -10.23 13.14 5.82
N ASN A 36 -10.40 12.80 4.55
CA ASN A 36 -11.63 12.22 4.04
C ASN A 36 -11.65 10.70 4.25
N HIS A 37 -12.01 10.27 5.46
CA HIS A 37 -12.01 8.86 5.86
C HIS A 37 -12.89 7.99 4.97
N GLU A 38 -14.11 8.43 4.65
CA GLU A 38 -15.03 7.67 3.78
C GLU A 38 -14.45 7.45 2.38
N LEU A 39 -13.89 8.52 1.76
CA LEU A 39 -13.26 8.40 0.45
C LEU A 39 -12.01 7.53 0.50
N ASN A 40 -11.21 7.66 1.57
CA ASN A 40 -9.99 6.90 1.76
C ASN A 40 -10.28 5.40 1.86
N GLU A 41 -11.20 5.01 2.72
CA GLU A 41 -11.68 3.62 2.86
C GLU A 41 -12.23 3.10 1.52
N LYS A 42 -13.17 3.83 0.92
CA LYS A 42 -13.83 3.41 -0.33
C LYS A 42 -12.84 3.23 -1.48
N VAL A 43 -11.83 4.11 -1.58
CA VAL A 43 -10.80 3.99 -2.61
C VAL A 43 -9.86 2.82 -2.29
N PHE A 44 -9.44 2.68 -1.04
CA PHE A 44 -8.58 1.57 -0.62
C PHE A 44 -9.24 0.22 -0.92
N GLU A 45 -10.48 0.00 -0.48
CA GLU A 45 -11.20 -1.25 -0.71
C GLU A 45 -11.35 -1.57 -2.20
N LYS A 46 -11.68 -0.55 -2.99
CA LYS A 46 -11.79 -0.70 -4.44
C LYS A 46 -10.47 -1.12 -5.06
N VAL A 47 -9.36 -0.50 -4.67
CA VAL A 47 -8.02 -0.83 -5.22
C VAL A 47 -7.57 -2.19 -4.71
N ALA A 48 -7.80 -2.53 -3.45
CA ALA A 48 -7.47 -3.83 -2.88
C ALA A 48 -8.13 -4.99 -3.64
N ARG A 49 -9.43 -4.88 -3.93
CA ARG A 49 -10.18 -5.91 -4.67
C ARG A 49 -9.81 -6.00 -6.15
N LYS A 50 -9.35 -4.89 -6.75
CA LYS A 50 -9.04 -4.83 -8.20
C LYS A 50 -7.57 -5.02 -8.53
N CYS A 51 -6.67 -4.78 -7.57
CA CYS A 51 -5.23 -4.76 -7.78
C CYS A 51 -4.51 -5.66 -6.78
N TYR A 52 -4.45 -5.31 -5.49
CA TYR A 52 -3.56 -5.99 -4.54
C TYR A 52 -3.84 -7.48 -4.41
N LEU A 53 -5.08 -7.85 -4.08
CA LEU A 53 -5.47 -9.26 -3.91
C LEU A 53 -5.30 -10.08 -5.21
N PRO A 54 -5.84 -9.66 -6.37
CA PRO A 54 -5.70 -10.45 -7.60
C PRO A 54 -4.24 -10.51 -8.08
N THR A 55 -3.46 -9.43 -7.96
CA THR A 55 -2.04 -9.44 -8.32
C THR A 55 -1.24 -10.35 -7.40
N ASN A 56 -1.47 -10.30 -6.08
CA ASN A 56 -0.75 -11.16 -5.14
C ASN A 56 -1.08 -12.64 -5.37
N GLN A 57 -2.35 -12.96 -5.65
CA GLN A 57 -2.74 -14.32 -6.01
C GLN A 57 -2.06 -14.78 -7.31
N LEU A 58 -2.06 -13.94 -8.35
CA LEU A 58 -1.37 -14.25 -9.60
C LEU A 58 0.12 -14.50 -9.38
N LEU A 59 0.80 -13.64 -8.62
CA LEU A 59 2.22 -13.81 -8.33
C LEU A 59 2.49 -15.11 -7.56
N LEU A 60 1.64 -15.44 -6.59
CA LEU A 60 1.75 -16.69 -5.83
C LEU A 60 1.60 -17.91 -6.76
N ASP A 61 0.64 -17.88 -7.67
CA ASP A 61 0.41 -18.95 -8.65
C ASP A 61 1.57 -19.09 -9.63
N LEU A 62 2.14 -17.96 -10.10
CA LEU A 62 3.30 -17.98 -10.98
C LEU A 62 4.56 -18.48 -10.25
N ILE A 63 4.80 -18.06 -9.00
CA ILE A 63 5.92 -18.55 -8.19
C ILE A 63 5.84 -20.07 -8.05
N LYS A 64 4.65 -20.61 -7.74
CA LYS A 64 4.41 -22.05 -7.66
C LYS A 64 4.61 -22.73 -9.02
N GLY A 65 4.00 -22.20 -10.08
CA GLY A 65 4.05 -22.76 -11.43
C GLY A 65 5.47 -22.77 -12.04
N PHE A 66 6.33 -21.83 -11.65
CA PHE A 66 7.72 -21.78 -12.05
C PHE A 66 8.69 -22.41 -11.02
N ASN A 67 8.18 -23.18 -10.05
CA ASN A 67 8.97 -23.86 -9.03
C ASN A 67 9.95 -22.91 -8.30
N GLY A 68 9.49 -21.72 -7.92
CA GLY A 68 10.27 -20.72 -7.18
C GLY A 68 11.33 -19.99 -8.01
N LYS A 69 11.35 -20.16 -9.34
CA LYS A 69 12.31 -19.44 -10.21
C LYS A 69 11.91 -17.99 -10.46
N LEU A 70 10.62 -17.67 -10.40
CA LEU A 70 10.15 -16.28 -10.47
C LEU A 70 10.40 -15.62 -9.11
N LYS A 71 11.09 -14.47 -9.13
CA LYS A 71 11.35 -13.65 -7.94
C LYS A 71 10.93 -12.22 -8.20
N VAL A 72 10.36 -11.58 -7.19
CA VAL A 72 9.90 -10.19 -7.25
C VAL A 72 10.25 -9.46 -5.96
N SER A 73 10.22 -8.14 -6.01
CA SER A 73 10.44 -7.30 -4.83
C SER A 73 9.32 -6.28 -4.69
N PHE A 74 8.99 -5.94 -3.45
CA PHE A 74 8.04 -4.88 -3.14
C PHE A 74 8.66 -3.83 -2.23
N SER A 75 8.28 -2.58 -2.43
CA SER A 75 8.31 -1.58 -1.37
C SER A 75 6.91 -1.34 -0.87
N ILE A 76 6.77 -1.12 0.45
CA ILE A 76 5.47 -0.93 1.09
C ILE A 76 5.58 0.24 2.05
N THR A 77 4.78 1.27 1.82
CA THR A 77 4.70 2.46 2.68
C THR A 77 4.02 2.15 4.02
N GLY A 78 4.38 2.89 5.06
CA GLY A 78 3.75 2.78 6.38
C GLY A 78 2.25 3.07 6.35
N THR A 79 1.85 4.11 5.65
CA THR A 79 0.42 4.47 5.50
C THR A 79 -0.38 3.34 4.85
N PHE A 80 0.17 2.64 3.87
CA PHE A 80 -0.49 1.48 3.27
C PHE A 80 -0.74 0.35 4.28
N MET A 81 0.22 0.11 5.18
CA MET A 81 0.05 -0.91 6.23
C MET A 81 -1.09 -0.53 7.19
N GLU A 82 -1.18 0.75 7.58
CA GLU A 82 -2.30 1.24 8.40
C GLU A 82 -3.66 1.04 7.71
N TYR A 83 -3.75 1.27 6.39
CA TYR A 83 -4.97 0.97 5.63
C TYR A 83 -5.35 -0.52 5.69
N CYS A 84 -4.36 -1.41 5.57
CA CYS A 84 -4.61 -2.84 5.66
C CYS A 84 -5.16 -3.19 7.05
N ASP A 85 -4.51 -2.72 8.11
CA ASP A 85 -4.91 -3.00 9.50
C ASP A 85 -6.31 -2.45 9.82
N ALA A 86 -6.63 -1.27 9.32
CA ALA A 86 -7.90 -0.61 9.61
C ALA A 86 -9.09 -1.15 8.80
N HIS A 87 -8.89 -1.52 7.53
CA HIS A 87 -10.00 -1.75 6.60
C HIS A 87 -10.03 -3.16 5.99
N MET A 88 -8.88 -3.74 5.63
CA MET A 88 -8.83 -5.06 4.96
C MET A 88 -7.56 -5.85 5.34
N PRO A 89 -7.51 -6.47 6.53
CA PRO A 89 -6.33 -7.21 7.00
C PRO A 89 -5.92 -8.36 6.06
N GLU A 90 -6.86 -8.91 5.29
CA GLU A 90 -6.59 -9.93 4.28
C GLU A 90 -5.62 -9.47 3.18
N VAL A 91 -5.54 -8.15 2.92
CA VAL A 91 -4.56 -7.60 1.98
C VAL A 91 -3.16 -7.81 2.53
N MET A 92 -2.93 -7.49 3.81
CA MET A 92 -1.63 -7.70 4.46
C MET A 92 -1.26 -9.19 4.50
N GLU A 93 -2.23 -10.06 4.79
CA GLU A 93 -1.97 -11.51 4.77
C GLU A 93 -1.59 -12.03 3.39
N SER A 94 -2.16 -11.48 2.31
CA SER A 94 -1.75 -11.87 0.95
C SER A 94 -0.28 -11.53 0.63
N PHE A 95 0.25 -10.43 1.18
CA PHE A 95 1.68 -10.12 1.09
C PHE A 95 2.52 -11.05 1.95
N ARG A 96 2.07 -11.38 3.17
CA ARG A 96 2.77 -12.34 4.04
C ARG A 96 2.85 -13.72 3.37
N ASP A 97 1.80 -14.17 2.70
CA ASP A 97 1.80 -15.44 1.98
C ASP A 97 2.78 -15.46 0.81
N LEU A 98 2.94 -14.34 0.11
CA LEU A 98 3.99 -14.18 -0.89
C LEU A 98 5.40 -14.24 -0.27
N VAL A 99 5.65 -13.53 0.83
CA VAL A 99 6.95 -13.54 1.52
C VAL A 99 7.31 -14.94 2.03
N LYS A 100 6.33 -15.69 2.57
CA LYS A 100 6.52 -17.09 3.04
C LYS A 100 7.03 -18.04 1.94
N THR A 101 6.88 -17.70 0.66
CA THR A 101 7.43 -18.50 -0.44
C THR A 101 8.96 -18.46 -0.52
N GLY A 102 9.62 -17.48 0.13
CA GLY A 102 11.05 -17.21 -0.04
C GLY A 102 11.43 -16.64 -1.40
N CYS A 103 10.46 -16.33 -2.26
CA CYS A 103 10.66 -15.80 -3.61
C CYS A 103 10.33 -14.31 -3.72
N VAL A 104 9.88 -13.68 -2.63
CA VAL A 104 9.52 -12.27 -2.56
C VAL A 104 10.39 -11.58 -1.52
N ASP A 105 11.02 -10.48 -1.93
CA ASP A 105 11.83 -9.63 -1.05
C ASP A 105 11.11 -8.32 -0.75
N LEU A 106 11.29 -7.80 0.47
CA LEU A 106 10.74 -6.52 0.90
C LEU A 106 11.87 -5.51 1.02
N ILE A 107 11.80 -4.44 0.23
CA ILE A 107 12.75 -3.34 0.32
C ILE A 107 12.12 -2.15 1.06
N SER A 108 12.96 -1.33 1.68
CA SER A 108 12.51 -0.20 2.48
C SER A 108 11.89 0.90 1.62
N GLU A 109 10.93 1.59 2.21
CA GLU A 109 10.35 2.83 1.70
C GLU A 109 10.00 3.75 2.86
N THR A 110 9.90 5.06 2.59
CA THR A 110 9.51 6.05 3.59
C THR A 110 8.07 5.81 4.08
N TYR A 111 7.83 6.14 5.34
CA TYR A 111 6.56 5.87 5.99
C TYR A 111 5.36 6.50 5.25
N TYR A 112 5.49 7.79 4.90
CA TYR A 112 4.44 8.58 4.24
C TYR A 112 4.67 8.77 2.74
N HIS A 113 5.56 7.98 2.12
CA HIS A 113 5.98 8.18 0.73
C HIS A 113 6.56 9.60 0.48
N SER A 114 7.33 10.08 1.47
CA SER A 114 7.92 11.41 1.50
C SER A 114 9.12 11.55 0.58
N LEU A 115 9.34 12.76 0.09
CA LEU A 115 10.55 13.13 -0.66
C LEU A 115 11.74 13.24 0.31
N ALA A 116 12.46 12.14 0.50
CA ALA A 116 13.55 12.05 1.48
C ALA A 116 14.69 13.07 1.24
N SER A 117 14.86 13.56 0.01
CA SER A 117 15.87 14.58 -0.32
C SER A 117 15.52 15.99 0.17
N LEU A 118 14.28 16.22 0.65
CA LEU A 118 13.80 17.51 1.14
C LEU A 118 13.71 17.57 2.67
N PHE A 119 14.39 16.64 3.36
CA PHE A 119 14.49 16.62 4.82
C PHE A 119 15.78 17.33 5.26
N GLU A 120 15.73 18.11 6.34
CA GLU A 120 16.89 18.77 6.98
C GLU A 120 17.59 17.84 7.98
#